data_AF-A0A2Z5CVW2-F1
#
_entry.id   AF-A0A2Z5CVW2-F1
#
_cell.length_a   1.000
_cell.length_b   1.000
_cell.length_c   1.000
_cell.angle_alpha   90.00
_cell.angle_beta   90.00
_cell.angle_gamma   90.00
#
_symmetry.space_group_name_H-M   'P 1'
#
loop_
_entity.id
_entity.type
_entity.pdbx_description
1 polymer ?
#
loop_
_entity_poly.entity_id
_entity_poly.type
_entity_poly.pdbx_seq_one_letter_code
_entity_poly.pdbx_strand_id
1 'polypeptide(L)'
;MIIMSLGLIVMLMTMFQWWRDIIREGTFQGHHTTPVQKGLRYGMILFITSEVFFFLGFFWAFYNSSLAPTPELGECWPPTGIIPLDPFEVPLLNTAVLLASGVTVTWAHHSIMQGDRKEAIQSLFFTIILGMYFTLLQAMEYYEAPFTIADGVYGST
;
A
#
# COMPACT_ATOMS: atom_id res chain seq x y z
N MET A 1 22.73 2.70 -14.54
CA MET A 1 22.32 3.87 -13.73
C MET A 1 21.58 4.91 -14.58
N ILE A 2 22.23 5.59 -15.54
CA ILE A 2 21.59 6.67 -16.34
C ILE A 2 20.32 6.22 -17.09
N ILE A 3 20.34 5.06 -17.74
CA ILE A 3 19.17 4.53 -18.48
C ILE A 3 18.00 4.24 -17.53
N MET A 4 18.28 3.67 -16.36
CA MET A 4 17.25 3.36 -15.35
C MET A 4 16.62 4.64 -14.78
N SER A 5 17.44 5.64 -14.42
CA SER A 5 16.93 6.93 -13.93
C SER A 5 16.15 7.68 -15.01
N LEU A 6 16.61 7.65 -16.26
CA LEU A 6 15.89 8.27 -17.38
C LEU A 6 14.54 7.58 -17.61
N GLY A 7 14.51 6.25 -17.60
CA GLY A 7 13.27 5.47 -17.71
C GLY A 7 12.28 5.81 -16.60
N LEU A 8 12.74 5.90 -15.34
CA LEU A 8 11.91 6.30 -14.21
C LEU A 8 11.34 7.71 -14.39
N ILE A 9 12.17 8.68 -14.80
CA ILE A 9 11.73 10.07 -15.04
C ILE A 9 10.65 10.11 -16.14
N VAL A 10 10.87 9.44 -17.27
CA VAL A 10 9.90 9.42 -18.39
C VAL A 10 8.59 8.75 -17.96
N MET A 11 8.66 7.68 -17.18
CA MET A 11 7.48 6.99 -16.65
C MET A 11 6.68 7.90 -15.70
N LEU A 12 7.33 8.57 -14.75
CA LEU A 12 6.68 9.54 -13.85
C LEU A 12 6.05 10.72 -14.60
N MET A 13 6.75 11.25 -15.60
CA MET A 13 6.24 12.33 -16.45
C MET A 13 5.01 11.89 -17.25
N THR A 14 5.02 10.66 -17.78
CA THR A 14 3.88 10.09 -18.51
C THR A 14 2.66 9.96 -17.60
N MET A 15 2.83 9.40 -16.40
CA MET A 15 1.74 9.26 -15.43
C MET A 15 1.16 10.61 -15.02
N PHE A 16 2.02 11.59 -14.72
CA PHE A 16 1.59 12.95 -14.34
C PHE A 16 0.76 13.62 -15.45
N GLN A 17 1.24 13.57 -16.69
CA GLN A 17 0.55 14.19 -17.83
C GLN A 17 -0.76 13.47 -18.15
N TRP A 18 -0.76 12.14 -18.08
CA TRP A 18 -1.96 11.34 -18.30
C TRP A 18 -3.05 11.67 -17.27
N TRP A 19 -2.75 11.61 -15.97
CA TRP A 19 -3.75 11.93 -14.95
C TRP A 19 -4.21 13.38 -14.99
N ARG A 20 -3.33 14.32 -15.35
CA ARG A 20 -3.73 15.71 -15.61
C ARG A 20 -4.77 15.80 -16.72
N ASP A 21 -4.59 15.06 -17.81
CA ASP A 21 -5.51 15.10 -18.95
C ASP A 21 -6.84 14.40 -18.62
N ILE A 22 -6.83 13.31 -17.84
CA ILE A 22 -8.07 12.70 -17.28
C ILE A 22 -8.84 13.70 -16.39
N ILE A 23 -8.15 14.47 -15.55
CA ILE A 23 -8.80 15.52 -14.72
C ILE A 23 -9.44 16.58 -15.62
N ARG A 24 -8.79 16.94 -16.73
CA ARG A 24 -9.34 17.91 -17.70
C ARG A 24 -10.57 17.38 -18.40
N GLU A 25 -10.51 16.16 -18.89
CA GLU A 25 -11.62 15.46 -19.55
C GLU A 25 -12.83 15.34 -18.61
N GLY A 26 -12.59 14.99 -17.34
CA GLY A 26 -13.65 14.85 -16.34
C GLY A 26 -14.23 16.17 -15.84
N THR A 27 -13.38 17.10 -15.39
CA THR A 27 -13.81 18.30 -14.63
C THR A 27 -14.11 19.49 -15.53
N PHE A 28 -13.28 19.73 -16.56
CA PHE A 28 -13.37 20.94 -17.38
C PHE A 28 -14.10 20.70 -18.71
N GLN A 29 -14.03 19.50 -19.27
CA GLN A 29 -14.69 19.15 -20.54
C GLN A 29 -16.00 18.37 -20.37
N GLY A 30 -16.25 17.79 -19.17
CA GLY A 30 -17.52 17.14 -18.84
C GLY A 30 -17.75 15.77 -19.50
N HIS A 31 -16.69 15.09 -19.94
CA HIS A 31 -16.79 13.80 -20.65
C HIS A 31 -17.18 12.62 -19.74
N HIS A 32 -17.12 12.77 -18.41
CA HIS A 32 -17.46 11.73 -17.44
C HIS A 32 -18.98 11.59 -17.22
N THR A 33 -19.70 11.17 -18.25
CA THR A 33 -21.12 10.79 -18.17
C THR A 33 -21.34 9.61 -17.23
N THR A 34 -22.58 9.37 -16.78
CA THR A 34 -22.90 8.27 -15.84
C THR A 34 -22.41 6.89 -16.32
N PRO A 35 -22.56 6.49 -17.61
CA PRO A 35 -21.98 5.24 -18.10
C PRO A 35 -20.44 5.21 -17.99
N VAL A 36 -19.76 6.30 -18.29
CA VAL A 36 -18.29 6.42 -18.17
C VAL A 36 -17.86 6.26 -16.72
N GLN A 37 -18.50 6.96 -15.78
CA GLN A 37 -18.21 6.83 -14.35
C GLN A 37 -18.44 5.41 -13.84
N LYS A 38 -19.49 4.74 -14.31
CA LYS A 38 -19.75 3.33 -13.97
C LYS A 38 -18.64 2.41 -14.52
N GLY A 39 -18.17 2.67 -15.74
CA GLY A 39 -17.02 2.00 -16.33
C GLY A 39 -15.74 2.18 -15.52
N LEU A 40 -15.43 3.42 -15.10
CA LEU A 40 -14.28 3.73 -14.24
C LEU A 40 -14.34 2.99 -12.90
N ARG A 41 -15.53 2.87 -12.28
CA ARG A 41 -15.73 2.10 -11.04
C ARG A 41 -15.44 0.61 -11.25
N TYR A 42 -15.95 0.00 -12.33
CA TYR A 42 -15.64 -1.39 -12.64
C TYR A 42 -14.15 -1.59 -12.93
N GLY A 43 -13.52 -0.67 -13.67
CA GLY A 43 -12.08 -0.69 -13.92
C GLY A 43 -11.27 -0.70 -12.62
N MET A 44 -11.61 0.17 -11.66
CA MET A 44 -10.92 0.22 -10.36
C MET A 44 -11.15 -1.05 -9.54
N ILE A 45 -12.37 -1.62 -9.54
CA ILE A 45 -12.65 -2.89 -8.84
C ILE A 45 -11.80 -4.03 -9.43
N LEU A 46 -11.74 -4.14 -10.75
CA LEU A 46 -10.94 -5.18 -11.42
C LEU A 46 -9.44 -4.99 -11.18
N PHE A 47 -8.95 -3.74 -11.20
CA PHE A 47 -7.57 -3.41 -10.87
C PHE A 47 -7.20 -3.81 -9.43
N ILE A 48 -8.03 -3.44 -8.44
CA ILE A 48 -7.82 -3.87 -7.04
C ILE A 48 -7.87 -5.39 -6.95
N THR A 49 -8.79 -6.04 -7.68
CA THR A 49 -8.87 -7.50 -7.70
C THR A 49 -7.57 -8.12 -8.21
N SER A 50 -6.97 -7.60 -9.29
CA SER A 50 -5.68 -8.10 -9.77
C SER A 50 -4.56 -7.90 -8.75
N GLU A 51 -4.53 -6.78 -8.02
CA GLU A 51 -3.56 -6.55 -6.95
C GLU A 51 -3.74 -7.55 -5.80
N VAL A 52 -4.98 -7.89 -5.42
CA VAL A 52 -5.23 -8.95 -4.42
C VAL A 52 -4.63 -10.28 -4.87
N PHE A 53 -4.82 -10.69 -6.13
CA PHE A 53 -4.22 -11.93 -6.65
C PHE A 53 -2.69 -11.87 -6.72
N PHE A 54 -2.12 -10.69 -7.02
CA PHE A 54 -0.68 -10.48 -6.94
C PHE A 54 -0.16 -10.73 -5.51
N PHE A 55 -0.83 -10.18 -4.49
CA PHE A 55 -0.47 -10.44 -3.08
C PHE A 55 -0.70 -11.90 -2.64
N LEU A 56 -1.72 -12.59 -3.19
CA LEU A 56 -1.92 -14.03 -2.93
C LEU A 56 -0.71 -14.87 -3.34
N GLY A 57 0.04 -14.45 -4.37
CA GLY A 57 1.30 -15.11 -4.76
C GLY A 57 2.37 -15.05 -3.65
N PHE A 58 2.53 -13.89 -3.00
CA PHE A 58 3.46 -13.75 -1.87
C PHE A 58 3.00 -14.53 -0.64
N PHE A 59 1.70 -14.49 -0.31
CA PHE A 59 1.15 -15.32 0.76
C PHE A 59 1.37 -16.80 0.51
N TRP A 60 1.18 -17.27 -0.72
CA TRP A 60 1.51 -18.65 -1.08
C TRP A 60 2.99 -18.93 -0.79
N ALA A 61 3.92 -18.12 -1.29
CA ALA A 61 5.35 -18.32 -1.09
C ALA A 61 5.71 -18.41 0.40
N PHE A 62 5.15 -17.53 1.24
CA PHE A 62 5.28 -17.57 2.70
C PHE A 62 4.74 -18.87 3.30
N TYR A 63 3.50 -19.25 3.00
CA TYR A 63 2.89 -20.47 3.57
C TYR A 63 3.58 -21.75 3.12
N ASN A 64 4.03 -21.82 1.87
CA ASN A 64 4.78 -22.97 1.36
C ASN A 64 6.08 -23.16 2.14
N SER A 65 6.76 -22.06 2.48
CA SER A 65 8.04 -22.09 3.19
C SER A 65 7.87 -22.32 4.70
N SER A 66 6.82 -21.77 5.30
CA SER A 66 6.58 -21.80 6.75
C SER A 66 5.85 -23.05 7.25
N LEU A 67 4.95 -23.64 6.44
CA LEU A 67 4.20 -24.84 6.85
C LEU A 67 5.00 -26.14 6.65
N ALA A 68 6.01 -26.14 5.78
CA ALA A 68 6.88 -27.27 5.51
C ALA A 68 8.36 -26.81 5.45
N PRO A 69 8.94 -26.36 6.58
CA PRO A 69 10.31 -25.85 6.63
C PRO A 69 11.31 -26.95 6.25
N THR A 70 12.29 -26.62 5.41
CA THR A 70 13.28 -27.58 4.95
C THR A 70 14.33 -27.88 6.03
N PRO A 71 15.07 -28.99 5.95
CA PRO A 71 16.10 -29.34 6.93
C PRO A 71 17.18 -28.27 7.07
N GLU A 72 17.48 -27.51 6.01
CA GLU A 72 18.45 -26.41 6.02
C GLU A 72 18.03 -25.25 6.94
N LEU A 73 16.73 -25.12 7.23
CA LEU A 73 16.18 -24.12 8.17
C LEU A 73 16.15 -24.61 9.62
N GLY A 74 16.42 -25.90 9.86
CA GLY A 74 16.31 -26.56 11.16
C GLY A 74 14.94 -27.20 11.42
N GLU A 75 14.15 -27.46 10.37
CA GLU A 75 12.80 -28.05 10.44
C GLU A 75 11.81 -27.28 11.34
N CYS A 76 12.05 -25.98 11.54
CA CYS A 76 11.19 -25.10 12.33
C CYS A 76 10.92 -23.76 11.63
N TRP A 77 9.86 -23.08 12.06
CA TRP A 77 9.55 -21.72 11.63
C TRP A 77 9.24 -20.85 12.86
N PRO A 78 9.91 -19.68 13.04
CA PRO A 78 10.99 -19.13 12.22
C PRO A 78 12.24 -20.02 12.15
N PRO A 79 13.08 -19.88 11.11
CA PRO A 79 14.33 -20.64 10.99
C PRO A 79 15.28 -20.39 12.17
N THR A 80 16.11 -21.39 12.47
CA THR A 80 17.11 -21.26 13.55
C THR A 80 18.03 -20.05 13.34
N GLY A 81 18.18 -19.22 14.37
CA GLY A 81 19.02 -18.01 14.33
C GLY A 81 18.32 -16.73 13.87
N ILE A 82 17.09 -16.80 13.35
CA ILE A 82 16.27 -15.62 13.06
C ILE A 82 15.55 -15.15 14.33
N ILE A 83 15.65 -13.85 14.62
CA ILE A 83 14.89 -13.19 15.68
C ILE A 83 13.77 -12.41 15.01
N PRO A 84 12.50 -12.88 15.06
CA PRO A 84 11.38 -12.15 14.50
C PRO A 84 11.10 -10.86 15.29
N LEU A 85 10.46 -9.89 14.65
CA LEU A 85 9.94 -8.71 15.33
C LEU A 85 8.78 -9.11 16.25
N ASP A 86 8.64 -8.43 17.39
CA ASP A 86 7.51 -8.64 18.28
C ASP A 86 6.23 -8.02 17.66
N PRO A 87 5.19 -8.82 17.37
CA PRO A 87 3.95 -8.31 16.78
C PRO A 87 3.19 -7.32 17.67
N PHE A 88 3.47 -7.27 18.98
CA PHE A 88 2.79 -6.37 19.93
C PHE A 88 3.45 -4.99 20.08
N GLU A 89 4.59 -4.76 19.45
CA GLU A 89 5.30 -3.48 19.47
C GLU A 89 4.88 -2.58 18.29
N VAL A 90 5.83 -2.18 17.43
CA VAL A 90 5.61 -1.31 16.27
C VAL A 90 4.60 -1.91 15.27
N PRO A 91 4.56 -3.22 14.98
CA PRO A 91 3.56 -3.80 14.09
C PRO A 91 2.11 -3.57 14.55
N LEU A 92 1.85 -3.67 15.86
CA LEU A 92 0.53 -3.41 16.42
C LEU A 92 0.15 -1.92 16.28
N LEU A 93 1.10 -1.03 16.54
CA LEU A 93 0.92 0.41 16.34
C LEU A 93 0.60 0.72 14.87
N ASN A 94 1.33 0.13 13.93
CA ASN A 94 1.10 0.28 12.50
C ASN A 94 -0.32 -0.15 12.10
N THR A 95 -0.80 -1.26 12.66
CA THR A 95 -2.19 -1.73 12.44
C THR A 95 -3.20 -0.70 12.97
N ALA A 96 -2.98 -0.17 14.17
CA ALA A 96 -3.86 0.84 14.75
C ALA A 96 -3.86 2.15 13.92
N VAL A 97 -2.70 2.57 13.40
CA VAL A 97 -2.56 3.75 12.53
C VAL A 97 -3.35 3.58 11.23
N LEU A 98 -3.24 2.42 10.57
CA LEU A 98 -3.99 2.15 9.34
C LEU A 98 -5.51 2.09 9.60
N LEU A 99 -5.95 1.46 10.68
CA LEU A 99 -7.37 1.44 11.08
C LEU A 99 -7.90 2.85 11.38
N ALA A 100 -7.12 3.66 12.11
CA ALA A 100 -7.47 5.06 12.38
C ALA A 100 -7.58 5.88 11.09
N SER A 101 -6.67 5.66 10.13
CA SER A 101 -6.73 6.32 8.81
C SER A 101 -7.98 5.92 8.00
N GLY A 102 -8.46 4.68 8.18
CA GLY A 102 -9.73 4.20 7.65
C GLY A 102 -10.92 5.00 8.19
N VAL A 103 -10.93 5.29 9.49
CA VAL A 103 -11.98 6.13 10.10
C VAL A 103 -11.92 7.57 9.56
N THR A 104 -10.74 8.16 9.45
CA THR A 104 -10.60 9.56 8.98
C THR A 104 -10.94 9.72 7.50
N VAL A 105 -10.65 8.73 6.65
CA VAL A 105 -11.05 8.80 5.23
C VAL A 105 -12.56 8.59 5.04
N THR A 106 -13.19 7.73 5.85
CA THR A 106 -14.65 7.59 5.87
C THR A 106 -15.31 8.89 6.32
N TRP A 107 -14.74 9.56 7.32
CA TRP A 107 -15.18 10.90 7.71
C TRP A 107 -15.05 11.90 6.56
N ALA A 108 -13.90 11.93 5.85
CA ALA A 108 -13.73 12.78 4.66
C ALA A 108 -14.80 12.53 3.60
N HIS A 109 -15.11 11.26 3.33
CA HIS A 109 -16.14 10.89 2.37
C HIS A 109 -17.53 11.43 2.77
N HIS A 110 -17.93 11.26 4.03
CA HIS A 110 -19.21 11.80 4.51
C HIS A 110 -19.26 13.32 4.48
N SER A 111 -18.18 14.02 4.86
CA SER A 111 -18.11 15.48 4.80
C SER A 111 -18.24 16.01 3.36
N ILE A 112 -17.63 15.32 2.37
CA ILE A 112 -17.80 15.66 0.94
C ILE A 112 -19.26 15.50 0.51
N MET A 113 -19.93 14.39 0.90
CA MET A 113 -21.34 14.17 0.56
C MET A 113 -22.29 15.19 1.20
N GLN A 114 -21.96 15.70 2.39
CA GLN A 114 -22.73 16.73 3.10
C GLN A 114 -22.40 18.16 2.64
N GLY A 115 -21.37 18.34 1.81
CA GLY A 115 -20.92 19.66 1.35
C GLY A 115 -20.11 20.45 2.38
N ASP A 116 -19.67 19.83 3.48
CA ASP A 116 -18.81 20.48 4.47
C ASP A 116 -17.35 20.45 4.00
N ARG A 117 -16.95 21.54 3.35
CA ARG A 117 -15.60 21.71 2.81
C ARG A 117 -14.53 21.72 3.90
N LYS A 118 -14.80 22.34 5.06
CA LYS A 118 -13.77 22.50 6.09
C LYS A 118 -13.44 21.15 6.70
N GLU A 119 -14.46 20.41 7.09
CA GLU A 119 -14.30 19.08 7.68
C GLU A 119 -13.74 18.08 6.66
N ALA A 120 -14.14 18.15 5.39
CA ALA A 120 -13.58 17.30 4.33
C ALA A 120 -12.06 17.49 4.14
N ILE A 121 -11.59 18.74 4.15
CA ILE A 121 -10.15 19.04 4.02
C ILE A 121 -9.40 18.59 5.29
N GLN A 122 -9.95 18.86 6.46
CA GLN A 122 -9.32 18.52 7.75
C GLN A 122 -9.17 17.01 7.92
N SER A 123 -10.22 16.23 7.65
CA SER A 123 -10.17 14.77 7.82
C SER A 123 -9.30 14.08 6.76
N LEU A 124 -9.30 14.57 5.53
CA LEU A 124 -8.38 14.08 4.49
C LEU A 124 -6.91 14.39 4.86
N PHE A 125 -6.64 15.57 5.41
CA PHE A 125 -5.31 15.94 5.91
C PHE A 125 -4.81 14.96 7.00
N PHE A 126 -5.65 14.64 7.98
CA PHE A 126 -5.29 13.64 8.99
C PHE A 126 -5.03 12.25 8.40
N THR A 127 -5.84 11.83 7.42
CA THR A 127 -5.62 10.55 6.72
C THR A 127 -4.24 10.50 6.07
N ILE A 128 -3.83 11.57 5.38
CA ILE A 128 -2.52 11.65 4.72
C ILE A 128 -1.38 11.64 5.75
N ILE A 129 -1.53 12.36 6.87
CA ILE A 129 -0.54 12.35 7.96
C ILE A 129 -0.37 10.95 8.55
N LEU A 130 -1.47 10.23 8.82
CA LEU A 130 -1.41 8.88 9.36
C LEU A 130 -0.71 7.91 8.37
N GLY A 131 -0.96 8.06 7.07
CA GLY A 131 -0.25 7.28 6.05
C GLY A 131 1.26 7.58 5.98
N MET A 132 1.64 8.87 6.07
CA MET A 132 3.06 9.25 6.17
C MET A 132 3.70 8.71 7.46
N TYR A 133 2.97 8.75 8.57
CA TYR A 133 3.43 8.22 9.85
C TYR A 133 3.67 6.71 9.80
N PHE A 134 2.73 5.94 9.23
CA PHE A 134 2.92 4.51 8.96
C PHE A 134 4.17 4.24 8.11
N THR A 135 4.39 5.04 7.05
CA THR A 135 5.55 4.86 6.16
C THR A 135 6.87 5.11 6.90
N LEU A 136 6.91 6.10 7.80
CA LEU A 136 8.08 6.37 8.63
C LEU A 136 8.33 5.26 9.65
N LEU A 137 7.29 4.77 10.32
CA LEU A 137 7.41 3.64 11.25
C LEU A 137 7.94 2.40 10.53
N GLN A 138 7.40 2.08 9.35
CA GLN A 138 7.88 0.94 8.55
C GLN A 138 9.34 1.10 8.12
N ALA A 139 9.77 2.31 7.74
CA ALA A 139 11.16 2.56 7.39
C ALA A 139 12.11 2.39 8.59
N MET A 140 11.68 2.80 9.79
CA MET A 140 12.45 2.58 11.03
C MET A 140 12.51 1.09 11.38
N GLU A 141 11.39 0.38 11.29
CA GLU A 141 11.33 -1.07 11.52
C GLU A 141 12.27 -1.83 10.57
N TYR A 142 12.34 -1.44 9.29
CA TYR A 142 13.28 -2.02 8.32
C TYR A 142 14.74 -1.71 8.63
N TYR A 143 15.04 -0.56 9.23
CA TYR A 143 16.40 -0.20 9.62
C TYR A 143 16.86 -0.92 10.90
N GLU A 144 15.93 -1.16 11.83
CA GLU A 144 16.19 -1.81 13.13
C GLU A 144 16.06 -3.34 13.09
N ALA A 145 15.45 -3.90 12.04
CA ALA A 145 15.26 -5.34 11.92
C ALA A 145 16.59 -6.11 12.02
N PRO A 146 16.65 -7.18 12.85
CA PRO A 146 17.87 -7.98 13.03
C PRO A 146 18.13 -8.95 11.87
N PHE A 147 17.28 -8.94 10.84
CA PHE A 147 17.38 -9.74 9.63
C PHE A 147 17.19 -8.86 8.39
N THR A 148 17.69 -9.33 7.26
CA THR A 148 17.72 -8.65 5.97
C THR A 148 17.08 -9.53 4.90
N ILE A 149 16.86 -8.97 3.71
CA ILE A 149 16.36 -9.74 2.55
C ILE A 149 17.29 -10.90 2.14
N ALA A 150 18.57 -10.86 2.54
CA ALA A 150 19.54 -11.91 2.23
C ALA A 150 19.51 -13.07 3.23
N ASP A 151 18.78 -12.95 4.35
CA ASP A 151 18.73 -13.96 5.42
C ASP A 151 17.73 -15.08 5.11
N GLY A 152 17.98 -15.74 3.97
CA GLY A 152 17.26 -16.91 3.51
C GLY A 152 15.79 -16.64 3.16
N VAL A 153 15.00 -17.71 3.21
CA VAL A 153 13.59 -17.65 2.79
C VAL A 153 12.74 -16.80 3.74
N TYR A 154 13.10 -16.71 5.03
CA TYR A 154 12.37 -15.87 5.99
C TYR A 154 12.49 -14.38 5.66
N GLY A 155 13.70 -13.89 5.35
CA GLY A 155 13.90 -12.49 4.96
C GLY A 155 13.41 -12.15 3.55
N SER A 156 13.28 -13.18 2.69
CA SER A 156 12.80 -13.01 1.31
C SER A 156 11.27 -13.01 1.17
N THR A 157 10.53 -13.59 2.13
CA THR A 157 9.06 -13.65 2.16
C THR A 157 8.48 -12.55 3.02
#